data_AF-A0A1F3ZCY4-F1
#
_entry.id   AF-A0A1F3ZCY4-F1
#
_cell.length_a   1.000
_cell.length_b   1.000
_cell.length_c   1.000
_cell.angle_alpha   90.00
_cell.angle_beta   90.00
_cell.angle_gamma   90.00
#
_symmetry.space_group_name_H-M   'P 1'
#
loop_
_entity.id
_entity.type
_entity.pdbx_description
1 polymer ?
#
loop_
_entity_poly.entity_id
_entity_poly.type
_entity_poly.pdbx_seq_one_letter_code
_entity_poly.pdbx_strand_id
1 'polypeptide(L)'
;MEAARVALLPVLVLLGSAVLVVIACRRLHLPPMIGYIVTGLALGPYALAFVPDTDATRHLAEFGVVFLMFSIGLEFSLPKLVVMRRVVFGLGLAQVALTIMLCVAASLALGAGWLRGRIGPRLVRAVNVVCGLTILGFALWQLAALLR
;
A
#
# COMPACT_ATOMS: atom_id res chain seq x y z
N MET A 1 2.28 41.15 5.85
CA MET A 1 2.43 40.21 6.99
C MET A 1 1.26 39.24 7.11
N GLU A 2 0.03 39.61 6.76
CA GLU A 2 -1.14 38.69 6.77
C GLU A 2 -1.05 37.55 5.74
N ALA A 3 -0.62 37.83 4.51
CA ALA A 3 -0.49 36.79 3.47
C ALA A 3 0.47 35.64 3.88
N ALA A 4 1.54 35.96 4.61
CA ALA A 4 2.46 34.95 5.13
C ALA A 4 1.84 34.11 6.24
N ARG A 5 0.98 34.69 7.10
CA ARG A 5 0.27 33.95 8.15
C ARG A 5 -0.72 32.95 7.57
N VAL A 6 -1.45 33.35 6.52
CA VAL A 6 -2.43 32.48 5.84
C VAL A 6 -1.74 31.30 5.14
N ALA A 7 -0.53 31.49 4.63
CA ALA A 7 0.25 30.41 4.01
C ALA A 7 0.93 29.48 5.04
N LEU A 8 1.39 30.00 6.19
CA LEU A 8 2.13 29.20 7.18
C LEU A 8 1.20 28.32 8.05
N LEU A 9 -0.01 28.79 8.33
CA LEU A 9 -0.93 28.12 9.25
C LEU A 9 -1.33 26.72 8.77
N PRO A 10 -1.71 26.48 7.50
CA PRO A 10 -2.02 25.14 7.00
C PRO A 10 -0.82 24.20 7.05
N VAL A 11 0.38 24.71 6.75
CA VAL A 11 1.62 23.93 6.81
C VAL A 11 1.91 23.51 8.25
N LEU A 12 1.75 24.42 9.20
CA LEU A 12 2.01 24.17 10.62
C LEU A 12 0.99 23.19 11.22
N VAL A 13 -0.29 23.33 10.84
CA VAL A 13 -1.35 22.38 11.19
C VAL A 13 -1.05 21.01 10.60
N LEU A 14 -0.71 20.92 9.31
CA LEU A 14 -0.39 19.67 8.62
C LEU A 14 0.81 18.95 9.28
N LEU A 15 1.91 19.66 9.53
CA LEU A 15 3.09 19.10 10.20
C LEU A 15 2.75 18.66 11.63
N GLY A 16 2.06 19.51 12.39
CA GLY A 16 1.68 19.23 13.77
C GLY A 16 0.77 18.01 13.89
N SER A 17 -0.25 17.91 13.04
CA SER A 17 -1.14 16.75 13.00
C SER A 17 -0.42 15.48 12.55
N ALA A 18 0.48 15.57 11.57
CA ALA A 18 1.23 14.41 11.08
C ALA A 18 2.10 13.82 12.19
N VAL A 19 2.78 14.67 12.95
CA VAL A 19 3.60 14.22 14.09
C VAL A 19 2.72 13.55 15.16
N LEU A 20 1.58 14.14 15.52
CA LEU A 20 0.66 13.56 16.51
C LEU A 20 0.14 12.19 16.09
N VAL A 21 -0.33 12.06 14.84
CA VAL A 21 -0.84 10.79 14.30
C VAL A 21 0.27 9.74 14.22
N VAL A 22 1.48 10.13 13.80
CA VAL A 22 2.62 9.21 13.73
C VAL A 22 3.05 8.73 15.12
N ILE A 23 3.03 9.60 16.12
CA ILE A 23 3.30 9.20 17.52
C ILE A 23 2.24 8.20 17.99
N ALA A 24 0.95 8.44 17.69
CA ALA A 24 -0.12 7.51 17.99
C ALA A 24 0.06 6.15 17.29
N CYS A 25 0.39 6.14 15.99
CA CYS A 25 0.70 4.92 15.24
C CYS A 25 1.89 4.17 15.84
N ARG A 26 2.96 4.86 16.24
CA ARG A 26 4.11 4.23 16.90
C ARG A 26 3.74 3.59 18.24
N ARG A 27 2.85 4.22 19.02
CA ARG A 27 2.32 3.63 20.27
C ARG A 27 1.52 2.35 20.01
N LEU A 28 0.86 2.26 18.86
CA LEU A 28 0.12 1.08 18.41
C LEU A 28 1.00 0.03 17.70
N HIS A 29 2.33 0.19 17.70
CA HIS A 29 3.27 -0.68 16.98
C HIS A 29 3.02 -0.75 15.45
N LEU A 30 2.41 0.29 14.88
CA LEU A 30 2.15 0.39 13.45
C LEU A 30 3.32 1.07 12.72
N PRO A 31 3.59 0.70 11.45
CA PRO A 31 4.53 1.42 10.60
C PRO A 31 4.19 2.92 10.50
N PRO A 32 5.15 3.84 10.73
CA PRO A 32 4.92 5.29 10.65
C PRO A 32 4.34 5.77 9.32
N MET A 33 4.64 5.06 8.22
CA MET A 33 4.12 5.33 6.87
C MET A 33 2.59 5.36 6.82
N ILE A 34 1.93 4.50 7.60
CA ILE A 34 0.46 4.49 7.71
C ILE A 34 -0.04 5.82 8.30
N GLY A 35 0.66 6.34 9.31
CA GLY A 35 0.33 7.61 9.95
C GLY A 35 0.42 8.81 9.00
N TYR A 36 1.43 8.83 8.12
CA TYR A 36 1.54 9.87 7.09
C TYR A 36 0.38 9.83 6.09
N ILE A 37 0.01 8.62 5.62
CA ILE A 37 -1.10 8.43 4.66
C ILE A 37 -2.44 8.80 5.29
N VAL A 38 -2.70 8.35 6.52
CA VAL A 38 -3.94 8.64 7.26
C VAL A 38 -4.09 10.14 7.50
N THR A 39 -3.01 10.81 7.91
CA THR A 39 -3.03 12.26 8.12
C THR A 39 -3.32 13.00 6.81
N GLY A 40 -2.66 12.62 5.72
CA GLY A 40 -2.89 13.23 4.40
C GLY A 40 -4.31 13.00 3.88
N LEU A 41 -4.87 11.80 4.10
CA LEU A 41 -6.25 11.50 3.72
C LEU A 41 -7.25 12.31 4.57
N ALA A 42 -7.00 12.45 5.87
CA ALA A 42 -7.87 13.18 6.78
C ALA A 42 -7.86 14.69 6.51
N LEU A 43 -6.69 15.28 6.25
CA LEU A 43 -6.56 16.73 6.03
C LEU A 43 -6.66 17.15 4.56
N GLY A 44 -6.76 16.17 3.66
CA GLY A 44 -6.91 16.40 2.23
C GLY A 44 -8.24 17.07 1.85
N PRO A 45 -8.35 17.52 0.59
CA PRO A 45 -9.53 18.22 0.07
C PRO A 45 -10.82 17.38 0.17
N TYR A 46 -10.69 16.06 0.13
CA TYR A 46 -11.81 15.11 0.18
C TYR A 46 -12.32 14.79 1.59
N ALA A 47 -11.69 15.31 2.65
CA ALA A 47 -12.06 15.05 4.03
C ALA A 47 -12.30 16.36 4.82
N LEU A 48 -11.30 16.89 5.51
CA LEU A 48 -11.44 18.16 6.25
C LEU A 48 -11.22 19.41 5.38
N ALA A 49 -10.75 19.27 4.14
CA ALA A 49 -10.48 20.35 3.20
C ALA A 49 -9.60 21.49 3.76
N PHE A 50 -8.74 21.18 4.73
CA PHE A 50 -7.84 22.13 5.38
C PHE A 50 -6.65 22.52 4.50
N VAL A 51 -6.25 21.64 3.57
CA VAL A 51 -5.19 21.89 2.60
C VAL A 51 -5.82 22.14 1.23
N PRO A 52 -5.60 23.32 0.61
CA PRO A 52 -6.15 23.62 -0.71
C PRO A 52 -5.44 22.83 -1.81
N ASP A 53 -6.23 22.26 -2.72
CA ASP A 53 -5.73 21.55 -3.89
C ASP A 53 -5.23 22.57 -4.93
N THR A 54 -3.92 22.83 -4.90
CA THR A 54 -3.24 23.78 -5.79
C THR A 54 -2.13 23.07 -6.53
N ASP A 55 -1.82 23.51 -7.75
CA ASP A 55 -0.74 22.93 -8.56
C ASP A 55 0.60 22.90 -7.80
N ALA A 56 0.89 23.94 -7.01
CA ALA A 56 2.07 24.01 -6.16
C ALA A 56 2.11 22.89 -5.10
N THR A 57 0.97 22.57 -4.47
CA THR A 57 0.87 21.49 -3.47
C THR A 57 1.03 20.12 -4.13
N ARG A 58 0.50 19.96 -5.34
CA ARG A 58 0.63 18.72 -6.12
C ARG A 58 2.07 18.44 -6.52
N HIS A 59 2.77 19.44 -7.06
CA HIS A 59 4.20 19.31 -7.36
C HIS A 59 5.04 19.04 -6.11
N LEU A 60 4.74 19.71 -4.99
CA LEU A 60 5.42 19.46 -3.72
C LEU A 60 5.23 18.00 -3.25
N ALA A 61 4.01 17.45 -3.40
CA ALA A 61 3.73 16.05 -3.08
C ALA A 61 4.46 15.07 -4.02
N GLU A 62 4.53 15.36 -5.32
CA GLU A 62 5.30 14.58 -6.29
C GLU A 62 6.77 14.51 -5.91
N PHE A 63 7.39 15.65 -5.59
CA PHE A 63 8.77 15.69 -5.10
C PHE A 63 8.93 14.92 -3.78
N GLY A 64 7.98 15.05 -2.85
CA GLY A 64 7.98 14.30 -1.59
C GLY A 64 7.96 12.79 -1.79
N VAL A 65 7.14 12.28 -2.72
CA VAL A 65 7.09 10.85 -3.07
C VAL A 65 8.39 10.39 -3.73
N VAL A 66 8.99 11.20 -4.60
CA VAL A 66 10.30 10.88 -5.21
C VAL A 66 11.39 10.76 -4.12
N PHE A 67 11.45 11.70 -3.18
CA PHE A 67 12.37 11.62 -2.04
C PHE A 67 12.10 10.41 -1.14
N LEU A 68 10.83 10.06 -0.94
CA LEU A 68 10.44 8.90 -0.15
C LEU A 68 10.86 7.59 -0.83
N MET A 69 10.58 7.43 -2.13
CA MET A 69 11.02 6.28 -2.91
C MET A 69 12.55 6.18 -2.97
N PHE A 70 13.24 7.32 -3.03
CA PHE A 70 14.70 7.38 -2.96
C PHE A 70 15.23 6.94 -1.59
N SER A 71 14.66 7.46 -0.50
CA SER A 71 15.02 7.08 0.87
C SER A 71 14.77 5.59 1.12
N ILE A 72 13.63 5.06 0.68
CA ILE A 72 13.33 3.62 0.73
C ILE A 72 14.37 2.83 -0.05
N GLY A 73 14.80 3.32 -1.22
CA GLY A 73 15.86 2.72 -2.02
C GLY A 73 17.22 2.67 -1.31
N LEU A 74 17.58 3.71 -0.55
CA LEU A 74 18.82 3.75 0.24
C LEU A 74 18.76 2.87 1.50
N GLU A 75 17.59 2.75 2.12
CA GLU A 75 17.36 1.89 3.28
C GLU A 75 17.35 0.40 2.91
N PHE A 76 17.06 0.09 1.64
CA PHE A 76 17.10 -1.26 1.10
C PHE A 76 18.53 -1.76 0.92
N SER A 77 19.07 -2.41 1.96
CA SER A 77 20.41 -2.99 1.88
C SER A 77 20.45 -4.18 0.92
N LEU A 78 21.09 -4.02 -0.25
CA LEU A 78 21.37 -5.10 -1.20
C LEU A 78 21.96 -6.38 -0.54
N PRO A 79 22.85 -6.30 0.47
CA PRO A 79 23.39 -7.49 1.13
C PRO A 79 22.33 -8.37 1.80
N LYS A 80 21.33 -7.79 2.49
CA LYS A 80 20.22 -8.58 3.07
C LYS A 80 19.40 -9.27 1.98
N LEU A 81 19.17 -8.59 0.86
CA LEU A 81 18.39 -9.13 -0.25
C LEU A 81 19.06 -10.36 -0.88
N VAL A 82 20.39 -10.36 -0.99
CA VAL A 82 21.15 -11.49 -1.54
C VAL A 82 21.07 -12.71 -0.61
N VAL A 83 21.15 -12.52 0.71
CA VAL A 83 21.02 -13.62 1.70
C VAL A 83 19.62 -14.22 1.68
N MET A 84 18.59 -13.37 1.57
CA MET A 84 17.19 -13.80 1.50
C MET A 84 16.71 -14.22 0.11
N ARG A 85 17.54 -14.09 -0.94
CA ARG A 85 17.17 -14.40 -2.33
C ARG A 85 16.60 -15.81 -2.47
N ARG A 86 17.17 -16.81 -1.80
CA ARG A 86 16.66 -18.20 -1.88
C ARG A 86 15.31 -18.38 -1.20
N VAL A 87 15.04 -17.66 -0.12
CA VAL A 87 13.75 -17.75 0.60
C VAL A 87 12.68 -16.99 -0.18
N VAL A 88 12.96 -15.77 -0.62
CA VAL A 88 12.01 -14.92 -1.35
C VAL A 88 11.72 -15.48 -2.75
N PHE A 89 12.76 -15.80 -3.53
CA PHE A 89 12.55 -16.33 -4.87
C PHE A 89 12.26 -17.83 -4.89
N GLY A 90 12.69 -18.61 -3.90
CA GLY A 90 12.36 -20.03 -3.84
C GLY A 90 10.93 -20.26 -3.36
N LEU A 91 10.68 -19.99 -2.08
CA LEU A 91 9.36 -20.21 -1.46
C LEU A 91 8.31 -19.25 -2.02
N GLY A 92 8.65 -17.98 -2.24
CA GLY A 92 7.71 -17.00 -2.79
C GLY A 92 7.28 -17.35 -4.22
N LEU A 93 8.20 -17.72 -5.12
CA LEU A 93 7.80 -18.13 -6.48
C LEU A 93 7.03 -19.46 -6.47
N ALA A 94 7.42 -20.43 -5.65
CA ALA A 94 6.70 -21.70 -5.53
C ALA A 94 5.26 -21.49 -5.05
N GLN A 95 5.06 -20.60 -4.08
CA GLN A 95 3.75 -20.30 -3.53
C GLN A 95 2.89 -19.44 -4.47
N VAL A 96 3.47 -18.47 -5.18
CA VAL A 96 2.78 -17.72 -6.25
C VAL A 96 2.38 -18.67 -7.39
N ALA A 97 3.28 -19.55 -7.83
CA ALA A 97 2.97 -20.53 -8.86
C ALA A 97 1.85 -21.49 -8.43
N LEU A 98 1.89 -21.98 -7.19
CA LEU A 98 0.85 -22.87 -6.66
C LEU A 98 -0.51 -22.18 -6.55
N THR A 99 -0.56 -20.94 -6.05
CA THR A 99 -1.80 -20.17 -5.94
C THR A 99 -2.39 -19.82 -7.30
N ILE A 100 -1.54 -19.45 -8.28
CA ILE A 100 -1.97 -19.27 -9.66
C ILE A 100 -2.54 -20.56 -10.23
N MET A 101 -1.84 -21.70 -10.05
CA MET A 101 -2.31 -22.99 -10.56
C MET A 101 -3.67 -23.38 -9.95
N LEU A 102 -3.82 -23.25 -8.63
CA LEU A 102 -5.08 -23.53 -7.93
C LEU A 102 -6.20 -22.60 -8.40
N CYS A 103 -5.91 -21.31 -8.60
CA CYS A 103 -6.91 -20.35 -9.02
C CYS A 103 -7.33 -20.55 -10.49
N VAL A 104 -6.40 -20.92 -11.36
CA VAL A 104 -6.68 -21.31 -12.75
C VAL A 104 -7.49 -22.62 -12.78
N ALA A 105 -7.12 -23.62 -11.98
CA ALA A 105 -7.87 -24.88 -11.89
C ALA A 105 -9.30 -24.66 -11.38
N ALA A 106 -9.48 -23.83 -10.34
CA ALA A 106 -10.80 -23.45 -9.84
C ALA A 106 -11.62 -22.69 -10.90
N SER A 107 -10.98 -21.76 -11.63
CA SER A 107 -11.62 -21.01 -12.70
C SER A 107 -12.05 -21.90 -13.87
N LEU A 108 -11.22 -22.88 -14.24
CA LEU A 108 -11.53 -23.85 -15.29
C LEU A 108 -12.60 -24.85 -14.85
N ALA A 109 -12.57 -25.35 -13.61
CA ALA A 109 -13.60 -26.25 -13.09
C ALA A 109 -14.98 -25.56 -13.06
N LEU A 110 -15.03 -24.28 -12.66
CA LEU A 110 -16.25 -23.47 -12.65
C LEU A 110 -16.67 -23.01 -14.06
N GLY A 111 -15.74 -22.90 -15.00
CA GLY A 111 -16.00 -22.55 -16.41
C GLY A 111 -16.37 -23.75 -17.29
N ALA A 112 -15.89 -24.95 -16.97
CA ALA A 112 -16.11 -26.20 -17.69
C ALA A 112 -17.30 -27.01 -17.11
N GLY A 113 -17.57 -26.91 -15.81
CA GLY A 113 -18.66 -27.62 -15.13
C GLY A 113 -19.91 -26.76 -14.94
N TRP A 114 -21.01 -27.15 -15.60
CA TRP A 114 -22.41 -26.99 -15.17
C TRP A 114 -23.01 -25.59 -14.87
N LEU A 115 -22.26 -24.48 -14.83
CA LEU A 115 -22.77 -23.13 -14.49
C LEU A 115 -22.66 -22.10 -15.62
N ARG A 116 -22.91 -22.51 -16.87
CA ARG A 116 -23.07 -21.60 -18.03
C ARG A 116 -24.38 -20.79 -17.99
N GLY A 117 -24.87 -20.46 -16.80
CA GLY A 117 -26.03 -19.59 -16.55
C GLY A 117 -25.61 -18.17 -16.12
N ARG A 118 -26.60 -17.31 -15.81
CA ARG A 118 -26.43 -15.89 -15.38
C ARG A 118 -25.45 -15.66 -14.22
N ILE A 119 -25.14 -16.69 -13.43
CA ILE A 119 -24.33 -16.64 -12.22
C ILE A 119 -22.85 -16.99 -12.42
N GLY A 120 -22.49 -17.70 -13.51
CA GLY A 120 -21.11 -18.13 -13.78
C GLY A 120 -20.08 -16.99 -13.84
N PRO A 121 -20.31 -15.92 -14.61
CA PRO A 121 -19.34 -14.82 -14.74
C PRO A 121 -19.09 -14.05 -13.44
N ARG A 122 -20.11 -13.97 -12.56
CA ARG A 122 -20.01 -13.33 -11.25
C ARG A 122 -19.17 -14.17 -10.29
N LEU A 123 -19.36 -15.49 -10.29
CA LEU A 123 -18.60 -16.41 -9.46
C LEU A 123 -17.11 -16.44 -9.84
N VAL A 124 -16.82 -16.50 -11.14
CA VAL A 124 -15.43 -16.49 -11.64
C VAL A 124 -14.73 -15.18 -11.28
N ARG A 125 -15.42 -14.04 -11.39
CA ARG A 125 -14.88 -12.74 -10.92
C ARG A 125 -14.61 -12.73 -9.42
N ALA A 126 -15.52 -13.27 -8.61
CA ALA A 126 -15.34 -13.35 -7.17
C ALA A 126 -14.14 -14.24 -6.80
N VAL A 127 -14.01 -15.42 -7.43
CA VAL A 127 -12.86 -16.31 -7.22
C VAL A 127 -11.54 -15.62 -7.56
N ASN A 128 -11.47 -14.94 -8.71
CA ASN A 128 -10.26 -14.27 -9.13
C ASN A 128 -9.87 -13.10 -8.20
N VAL A 129 -10.86 -12.34 -7.71
CA VAL A 129 -10.64 -11.26 -6.72
C VAL A 129 -10.15 -11.82 -5.39
N VAL A 130 -10.77 -12.89 -4.87
CA VAL A 130 -10.38 -13.52 -3.61
C VAL A 130 -8.97 -14.10 -3.70
N CYS A 131 -8.63 -14.80 -4.79
CA CYS A 131 -7.28 -15.28 -5.01
C CYS A 131 -6.26 -14.15 -5.06
N GLY A 132 -6.56 -13.06 -5.79
CA GLY A 132 -5.68 -11.90 -5.89
C GLY A 132 -5.37 -11.27 -4.53
N LEU A 133 -6.39 -11.13 -3.68
CA LEU A 133 -6.23 -10.61 -2.32
C LEU A 133 -5.36 -11.53 -1.45
N THR A 134 -5.50 -12.85 -1.63
CA THR A 134 -4.73 -13.85 -0.87
C THR A 134 -3.25 -13.85 -1.26
N ILE A 135 -2.95 -13.73 -2.56
CA ILE A 135 -1.59 -13.60 -3.07
C ILE A 135 -0.93 -12.33 -2.52
N LEU A 136 -1.65 -11.19 -2.57
CA LEU A 136 -1.14 -9.92 -2.09
C LEU A 136 -0.92 -9.92 -0.57
N GLY A 137 -1.87 -10.48 0.19
CA GLY A 137 -1.78 -10.61 1.64
C GLY A 137 -0.61 -11.49 2.10
N PHE A 138 -0.37 -12.62 1.41
CA PHE A 138 0.76 -13.47 1.74
C PHE A 138 2.11 -12.84 1.32
N ALA A 139 2.17 -12.18 0.16
CA ALA A 139 3.35 -11.43 -0.25
C ALA A 139 3.71 -10.34 0.78
N LEU A 140 2.71 -9.63 1.30
CA LEU A 140 2.89 -8.66 2.38
C LEU A 140 3.36 -9.31 3.68
N TRP A 141 2.80 -10.46 4.06
CA TRP A 141 3.24 -11.22 5.24
C TRP A 141 4.70 -11.70 5.10
N GLN A 142 5.08 -12.20 3.93
CA GLN A 142 6.44 -12.65 3.66
C GLN A 142 7.44 -11.49 3.68
N LEU A 143 7.05 -10.32 3.16
CA LEU A 143 7.84 -9.09 3.25
C LEU A 143 7.97 -8.62 4.70
N ALA A 144 6.90 -8.69 5.49
CA ALA A 144 6.92 -8.34 6.92
C ALA A 144 7.76 -9.30 7.76
N ALA A 145 7.73 -10.60 7.45
CA ALA A 145 8.63 -11.60 8.04
C ALA A 145 10.09 -11.37 7.64
N LEU A 146 10.34 -10.77 6.47
CA LEU A 146 11.66 -10.37 5.99
C LEU A 146 12.24 -9.15 6.75
N LEU A 147 11.36 -8.29 7.25
CA LEU A 147 11.69 -7.05 7.94
C LEU A 147 11.80 -7.21 9.47
N ARG A 148 11.49 -8.41 10.00
CA ARG A 148 11.78 -8.81 11.38
C ARG A 148 13.09 -9.57 11.45
#